data_AF-A0A8H4Z9C4-F1
#
_entry.id   AF-A0A8H4Z9C4-F1
#
_cell.length_a   1.000
_cell.length_b   1.000
_cell.length_c   1.000
_cell.angle_alpha   90.00
_cell.angle_beta   90.00
_cell.angle_gamma   90.00
#
_symmetry.space_group_name_H-M   'P 1'
#
loop_
_entity.id
_entity.type
_entity.pdbx_description
1 polymer ?
#
loop_
_entity_poly.entity_id
_entity_poly.type
_entity_poly.pdbx_seq_one_letter_code
_entity_poly.pdbx_strand_id
1 'polypeptide(L)'
;GDSLTIQSKWYMFFGRMEVHLKAAPGTGMVSSVVLLSDVLDEVDWEWLGGKDGDVQTNYYGKGNDAADTRSATFPVTNAQEEFHNYTIHWIKDSCE
;
A
#
# COMPACT_ATOMS: atom_id res chain seq x y z
N GLY A 1 -12.43 -10.19 -11.40
CA GLY A 1 -12.57 -9.04 -12.31
C GLY A 1 -11.17 -8.67 -12.76
N ASP A 2 -11.03 -8.15 -13.97
CA ASP A 2 -9.74 -7.62 -14.39
C ASP A 2 -9.39 -6.41 -13.51
N SER A 3 -8.19 -6.44 -12.94
CA SER A 3 -7.57 -5.32 -12.25
C SER A 3 -6.49 -4.76 -13.15
N LEU A 4 -6.49 -3.45 -13.38
CA LEU A 4 -5.40 -2.78 -14.07
C LEU A 4 -4.22 -2.67 -13.12
N THR A 5 -3.20 -3.49 -13.34
CA THR A 5 -1.98 -3.52 -12.52
C THR A 5 -0.75 -3.19 -13.33
N ILE A 6 0.11 -2.33 -12.79
CA ILE A 6 1.48 -2.13 -13.28
C ILE A 6 2.47 -2.72 -12.26
N GLN A 7 3.52 -3.36 -12.75
CA GLN A 7 4.56 -3.97 -11.92
C GLN A 7 5.94 -3.49 -12.38
N SER A 8 6.85 -3.26 -11.44
CA SER A 8 8.25 -2.96 -11.76
C SER A 8 8.90 -4.10 -12.54
N LYS A 9 9.86 -3.78 -13.40
CA LYS A 9 10.66 -4.78 -14.14
C LYS A 9 11.78 -5.39 -13.30
N TRP A 10 11.96 -4.93 -12.07
CA TRP A 10 13.08 -5.24 -11.19
C TRP A 10 12.60 -5.26 -9.74
N TYR A 11 13.39 -5.90 -8.89
CA TYR A 11 13.23 -5.91 -7.44
C TYR A 11 14.19 -4.92 -6.80
N MET A 12 13.77 -4.31 -5.68
CA MET A 12 14.67 -3.62 -4.76
C MET A 12 14.93 -4.50 -3.54
N PHE A 13 16.06 -4.26 -2.89
CA PHE A 13 16.38 -4.84 -1.60
C PHE A 13 16.77 -3.72 -0.66
N PHE A 14 15.84 -3.36 0.24
CA PHE A 14 15.85 -2.09 0.98
C PHE A 14 15.85 -0.85 0.07
N GLY A 15 15.69 0.32 0.67
CA GLY A 15 15.69 1.62 0.00
C GLY A 15 14.41 2.39 0.23
N ARG A 16 14.01 3.18 -0.77
CA ARG A 16 12.87 4.09 -0.69
C ARG A 16 12.03 4.00 -1.96
N MET A 17 10.73 3.84 -1.81
CA MET A 17 9.75 3.92 -2.89
C MET A 17 8.81 5.09 -2.61
N GLU A 18 8.59 5.94 -3.60
CA GLU A 18 7.64 7.05 -3.54
C GLU A 18 6.63 6.92 -4.67
N VAL A 19 5.35 7.11 -4.34
CA VAL A 19 4.27 7.13 -5.31
C VAL A 19 3.42 8.38 -5.09
N HIS A 20 3.29 9.18 -6.14
CA HIS A 20 2.36 10.31 -6.16
C HIS A 20 1.02 9.80 -6.66
N LEU A 21 0.07 9.60 -5.75
CA LEU A 21 -1.19 8.92 -6.02
C LEU A 21 -2.39 9.75 -5.57
N LYS A 22 -3.45 9.70 -6.37
CA LYS A 22 -4.82 10.08 -6.00
C LYS A 22 -5.69 8.83 -6.11
N ALA A 23 -6.31 8.42 -5.01
CA ALA A 23 -7.08 7.18 -4.95
C ALA A 23 -8.38 7.27 -5.76
N ALA A 24 -8.85 6.13 -6.27
CA ALA A 24 -10.12 6.06 -6.99
C ALA A 24 -11.30 6.21 -6.01
N PRO A 25 -12.31 7.06 -6.31
CA PRO A 25 -13.54 7.12 -5.52
C PRO A 25 -14.50 5.97 -5.87
N GLY A 26 -15.48 5.74 -4.98
CA GLY A 26 -16.61 4.84 -5.20
C GLY A 26 -16.63 3.64 -4.25
N THR A 27 -17.81 3.32 -3.72
CA THR A 27 -17.99 2.16 -2.82
C THR A 27 -17.63 0.86 -3.53
N GLY A 28 -16.77 0.06 -2.90
CA GLY A 28 -16.26 -1.20 -3.45
C GLY A 28 -15.01 -1.06 -4.32
N MET A 29 -14.54 0.17 -4.57
CA MET A 29 -13.24 0.40 -5.23
C MET A 29 -12.11 0.34 -4.22
N VAL A 30 -11.01 -0.31 -4.61
CA VAL A 30 -9.74 -0.31 -3.86
C VAL A 30 -8.65 0.21 -4.78
N SER A 31 -7.89 1.20 -4.31
CA SER A 31 -6.58 1.53 -4.89
C SER A 31 -5.51 0.91 -4.01
N SER A 32 -4.48 0.30 -4.60
CA SER A 32 -3.41 -0.33 -3.82
C SER A 32 -2.02 -0.02 -4.38
N VAL A 33 -1.05 0.05 -3.47
CA VAL A 33 0.38 0.14 -3.76
C VAL A 33 1.05 -0.94 -2.92
N VAL A 34 1.77 -1.87 -3.56
CA VAL A 34 2.31 -3.06 -2.90
C VAL A 34 3.79 -3.23 -3.24
N LEU A 35 4.65 -3.30 -2.23
CA LEU A 35 5.98 -3.90 -2.33
C LEU A 35 5.87 -5.39 -1.99
N LEU A 36 6.09 -6.27 -2.97
CA LEU A 36 5.94 -7.71 -2.81
C LEU A 36 7.20 -8.46 -3.27
N SER A 37 7.69 -9.36 -2.43
CA SER A 37 8.78 -10.29 -2.76
C SER A 37 8.25 -11.63 -3.27
N ASP A 38 9.11 -12.43 -3.90
CA ASP A 38 8.75 -13.77 -4.40
C ASP A 38 8.43 -14.78 -3.30
N VAL A 39 8.86 -14.52 -2.07
CA VAL A 39 8.51 -15.32 -0.89
C VAL A 39 7.32 -14.77 -0.14
N LEU A 40 6.66 -13.72 -0.66
CA LEU A 40 5.49 -13.07 -0.08
C LEU A 40 5.78 -12.32 1.24
N ASP A 41 7.01 -11.83 1.44
CA ASP A 41 7.19 -10.63 2.27
C ASP A 41 6.53 -9.44 1.53
N GLU A 42 5.68 -8.68 2.22
CA GLU A 42 4.78 -7.66 1.66
C GLU A 42 4.74 -6.42 2.57
N VAL A 43 4.70 -5.24 1.96
CA VAL A 43 4.30 -3.96 2.58
C VAL A 43 3.38 -3.24 1.62
N ASP A 44 2.21 -2.82 2.09
CA ASP A 44 1.19 -2.24 1.22
C ASP A 44 0.49 -1.02 1.84
N TRP A 45 -0.11 -0.25 0.94
CA TRP A 45 -1.20 0.66 1.28
C TRP A 45 -2.45 0.32 0.47
N GLU A 46 -3.59 0.50 1.12
CA GLU A 46 -4.91 0.35 0.52
C GLU A 46 -5.80 1.55 0.84
N TRP A 47 -6.45 2.10 -0.20
CA TRP A 47 -7.47 3.13 -0.06
C TRP A 47 -8.81 2.57 -0.50
N LEU A 48 -9.81 2.69 0.37
CA LEU A 48 -11.18 2.32 0.06
C LEU A 48 -11.90 3.52 -0.56
N GLY A 49 -12.36 3.41 -1.80
CA GLY A 49 -13.00 4.52 -2.52
C GLY A 49 -14.30 5.02 -1.90
N GLY A 50 -14.94 4.22 -1.03
CA GLY A 50 -16.12 4.60 -0.25
C GLY A 50 -15.81 5.22 1.12
N LYS A 51 -14.52 5.31 1.49
CA LYS A 51 -14.07 5.86 2.77
C LYS A 51 -12.99 6.89 2.49
N ASP A 52 -13.44 8.12 2.24
CA ASP A 52 -12.54 9.27 2.19
C ASP A 52 -12.07 9.62 3.60
N GLY A 53 -10.83 10.08 3.71
CA GLY A 53 -10.24 10.49 4.98
C GLY A 53 -9.24 9.51 5.60
N ASP A 54 -9.04 8.32 5.05
CA ASP A 54 -8.03 7.38 5.55
C ASP A 54 -7.32 6.54 4.49
N VAL A 55 -6.20 5.97 4.93
CA VAL A 55 -5.43 4.94 4.23
C VAL A 55 -5.17 3.79 5.20
N GLN A 56 -5.24 2.57 4.69
CA GLN A 56 -4.79 1.39 5.43
C GLN A 56 -3.36 1.05 5.02
N THR A 57 -2.53 0.73 5.99
CA THR A 57 -1.20 0.14 5.79
C THR A 57 -1.23 -1.29 6.28
N ASN A 58 -0.55 -2.20 5.62
CA ASN A 58 -0.39 -3.56 6.10
C ASN A 58 1.01 -4.13 5.76
N TYR A 59 1.36 -5.23 6.40
CA TYR A 59 2.57 -5.97 6.07
C TYR A 59 2.44 -7.47 6.33
N TYR A 60 3.06 -8.27 5.46
CA TYR A 60 3.17 -9.72 5.64
C TYR A 60 4.62 -10.17 5.61
N GLY A 61 4.93 -11.17 6.44
CA GLY A 61 6.20 -11.89 6.38
C GLY A 61 5.96 -13.28 5.81
N LYS A 62 6.56 -13.59 4.67
CA LYS A 62 6.55 -14.92 4.03
C LYS A 62 5.16 -15.47 3.76
N GLY A 63 4.21 -14.59 3.41
CA GLY A 63 2.81 -14.95 3.15
C GLY A 63 2.05 -15.45 4.38
N ASN A 64 2.58 -15.26 5.59
CA ASN A 64 1.94 -15.71 6.81
C ASN A 64 0.78 -14.78 7.17
N ASP A 65 -0.47 -15.19 6.91
CA ASP A 65 -1.69 -14.43 7.20
C ASP A 65 -2.31 -14.77 8.57
N ALA A 66 -1.67 -15.59 9.39
CA ALA A 66 -2.26 -16.13 10.63
C ALA A 66 -2.52 -15.08 11.73
N ALA A 67 -2.04 -13.85 11.57
CA ALA A 67 -2.22 -12.78 12.55
C ALA A 67 -2.86 -11.55 11.91
N ASP A 68 -4.09 -11.24 12.32
CA ASP A 68 -4.90 -10.12 11.86
C ASP A 68 -4.54 -8.79 12.56
N THR A 69 -3.30 -8.64 13.02
CA THR A 69 -2.84 -7.52 13.85
C THR A 69 -1.80 -6.64 13.16
N ARG A 70 -1.66 -6.77 11.83
CA ARG A 70 -0.60 -6.13 11.06
C ARG A 70 -1.07 -4.94 10.24
N SER A 71 -2.39 -4.75 10.16
CA SER A 71 -2.99 -3.59 9.56
C SER A 71 -3.07 -2.43 10.56
N ALA A 72 -2.89 -1.23 10.04
CA ALA A 72 -3.16 0.01 10.74
C ALA A 72 -3.86 0.99 9.79
N THR A 73 -4.66 1.89 10.34
CA THR A 73 -5.37 2.91 9.57
C THR A 73 -4.90 4.28 10.00
N PHE A 74 -4.52 5.11 9.03
CA PHE A 74 -4.02 6.45 9.25
C PHE A 74 -4.91 7.47 8.54
N PRO A 75 -5.14 8.65 9.13
CA PRO A 75 -5.90 9.70 8.49
C PRO A 75 -5.14 10.31 7.30
N VAL A 76 -5.84 10.49 6.18
CA VAL A 76 -5.35 11.22 4.99
C VAL A 76 -6.52 12.03 4.44
N THR A 77 -6.42 13.35 4.49
CA THR A 77 -7.45 14.24 3.96
C THR A 77 -7.44 14.23 2.44
N ASN A 78 -8.62 14.19 1.82
CA ASN A 78 -8.81 14.34 0.37
C ASN A 78 -8.04 13.28 -0.44
N ALA A 79 -8.01 12.02 0.01
CA ALA A 79 -7.22 10.98 -0.64
C ALA A 79 -7.72 10.64 -2.06
N GLN A 80 -9.02 10.83 -2.32
CA GLN A 80 -9.66 10.61 -3.61
C GLN A 80 -9.77 11.89 -4.45
N GLU A 81 -9.50 13.07 -3.87
CA GLU A 81 -9.63 14.37 -4.55
C GLU A 81 -8.28 14.98 -4.94
N GLU A 82 -7.23 14.72 -4.17
CA GLU A 82 -5.89 15.29 -4.35
C GLU A 82 -4.81 14.23 -4.55
N PHE A 83 -3.68 14.64 -5.17
CA PHE A 83 -2.50 13.79 -5.22
C PHE A 83 -1.67 13.96 -3.94
N HIS A 84 -1.29 12.84 -3.35
CA HIS A 84 -0.41 12.78 -2.18
C HIS A 84 0.85 12.00 -2.53
N ASN A 85 1.97 12.29 -1.85
CA ASN A 85 3.18 11.49 -1.94
C ASN A 85 3.17 10.44 -0.80
N TYR A 86 3.00 9.18 -1.17
CA TYR A 86 3.11 8.04 -0.26
C TYR A 86 4.50 7.43 -0.39
N THR A 87 5.22 7.36 0.72
CA THR A 87 6.61 6.94 0.78
C THR A 87 6.76 5.73 1.69
N ILE A 88 7.40 4.67 1.18
CA ILE A 88 7.94 3.58 2.00
C ILE A 88 9.42 3.83 2.08
N HIS A 89 9.93 3.92 3.30
CA HIS A 89 11.36 3.82 3.58
C HIS A 89 11.61 2.50 4.29
N TRP A 90 12.23 1.57 3.57
CA TRP A 90 12.47 0.21 4.06
C TRP A 90 13.97 -0.01 4.25
N ILE A 91 14.36 -0.23 5.50
CA ILE A 91 15.70 -0.65 5.88
C ILE A 91 15.64 -1.97 6.65
N LYS A 92 16.80 -2.53 6.98
CA LYS A 92 16.87 -3.80 7.70
C LYS A 92 16.12 -3.77 9.04
N ASP A 93 16.21 -2.64 9.74
CA ASP A 93 15.76 -2.53 11.13
C ASP A 93 14.35 -1.91 11.27
N SER A 94 13.85 -1.25 10.22
CA SER A 94 12.53 -0.60 10.22
C SER A 94 11.92 -0.47 8.83
N CYS A 95 10.60 -0.29 8.80
CA CYS A 95 9.84 0.16 7.65
C CYS A 95 8.94 1.31 8.10
N GLU A 96 9.02 2.44 7.40
CA GLU A 96 8.33 3.70 7.73
C GLU A 96 7.55 4.21 6.52
#